data_AF-A0A0A9XW43-F1
#
_entry.id   AF-A0A0A9XW43-F1
#
_cell.length_a   1.000
_cell.length_b   1.000
_cell.length_c   1.000
_cell.angle_alpha   90.00
_cell.angle_beta   90.00
_cell.angle_gamma   90.00
#
_symmetry.space_group_name_H-M   'P 1'
#
loop_
_entity.id
_entity.type
_entity.pdbx_description
1 polymer ?
#
loop_
_entity_poly.entity_id
_entity_poly.type
_entity_poly.pdbx_seq_one_letter_code
_entity_poly.pdbx_strand_id
1 'polypeptide(L)'
;DAGLPEVPVFLRVVVSQEPKPQNKKNISFWFATGGAGFCLSRALALKMMPIASGGRFMGIGEKIRLPDDVTMGYIIEHLLKKPLTVIDQFHSHLEPMKFIRPDTFHDQITFSYSRYSKDEMNVVRIDGFDTRIDPTRFLSLHCFLFPYFKFCPR
;
A
#
# COMPACT_ATOMS: atom_id res chain seq x y z
N ASP A 1 -13.81 -15.60 19.32
CA ASP A 1 -13.45 -14.70 18.20
C ASP A 1 -12.66 -13.51 18.69
N ALA A 2 -11.34 -13.67 18.78
CA ALA A 2 -10.43 -12.56 19.00
C ALA A 2 -9.92 -12.12 17.63
N GLY A 3 -10.38 -10.95 17.16
CA GLY A 3 -9.82 -10.32 15.97
C GLY A 3 -8.33 -10.09 16.17
N LEU A 4 -7.50 -10.79 15.40
CA LEU A 4 -6.06 -10.59 15.38
C LEU A 4 -5.76 -9.20 14.80
N PRO A 5 -4.69 -8.52 15.25
CA PRO A 5 -4.43 -7.15 14.87
C PRO A 5 -4.10 -7.07 13.38
N GLU A 6 -5.03 -6.53 12.59
CA GLU A 6 -4.74 -6.04 11.24
C GLU A 6 -3.63 -5.00 11.38
N VAL A 7 -2.45 -5.29 10.80
CA VAL A 7 -1.41 -4.26 10.66
C VAL A 7 -1.97 -3.28 9.64
N PRO A 8 -2.34 -2.04 10.02
CA PRO A 8 -3.03 -1.18 9.09
C PRO A 8 -2.11 -0.86 7.92
N VAL A 9 -2.60 -1.09 6.71
CA VAL A 9 -2.00 -0.66 5.43
C VAL A 9 -1.82 0.88 5.37
N PHE A 10 -2.36 1.57 6.36
CA PHE A 10 -2.32 3.01 6.59
C PHE A 10 -1.52 3.29 7.85
N LEU A 11 -0.44 4.05 7.67
CA LEU A 11 0.47 4.38 8.77
C LEU A 11 0.42 5.89 9.03
N ARG A 12 0.51 6.25 10.31
CA ARG A 12 0.66 7.64 10.74
C ARG A 12 2.14 7.92 10.96
N VAL A 13 2.69 8.88 10.23
CA VAL A 13 4.08 9.33 10.45
C VAL A 13 4.06 10.58 11.30
N VAL A 14 4.99 10.66 12.25
CA VAL A 14 5.29 11.88 12.99
C VAL A 14 6.65 12.40 12.55
N VAL A 15 6.69 13.61 12.00
CA VAL A 15 7.90 14.25 11.48
C VAL A 15 8.17 15.52 12.27
N SER A 16 9.43 15.73 12.66
CA SER A 16 9.90 16.97 13.26
C SER A 16 10.36 17.92 12.16
N GLN A 17 9.77 19.11 12.04
CA GLN A 17 10.34 20.13 11.15
C GLN A 17 11.67 20.65 11.71
N GLU A 18 12.64 20.90 10.82
CA GLU A 18 13.87 21.61 11.18
C GLU A 18 13.52 22.99 11.79
N PRO A 19 14.21 23.41 12.86
CA PRO A 19 13.75 24.51 13.68
C PRO A 19 13.99 25.87 12.99
N LYS A 20 12.95 26.70 12.91
CA LYS A 20 13.13 28.13 13.20
C LYS A 20 13.37 28.27 14.71
N PRO A 21 14.22 29.21 15.18
CA PRO A 21 14.88 29.17 16.50
C PRO A 21 13.97 29.18 17.75
N GLN A 22 12.65 29.11 17.63
CA GLN A 22 11.76 29.18 18.79
C GLN A 22 10.60 28.17 18.86
N ASN A 23 10.43 27.19 17.96
CA ASN A 23 9.42 26.14 18.18
C ASN A 23 9.61 24.93 17.25
N LYS A 24 10.09 23.79 17.79
CA LYS A 24 9.98 22.49 17.10
C LYS A 24 8.51 22.04 17.17
N LYS A 25 7.77 22.18 16.06
CA LYS A 25 6.42 21.62 15.96
C LYS A 25 6.48 20.24 15.30
N ASN A 26 5.99 19.23 16.01
CA ASN A 26 5.79 17.91 15.44
C ASN A 26 4.57 17.95 14.53
N ILE A 27 4.70 17.35 13.35
CA ILE A 27 3.63 17.22 12.38
C ILE A 27 3.28 15.74 12.29
N SER A 28 1.99 15.44 12.27
CA SER A 28 1.52 14.09 12.01
C SER A 28 0.56 14.09 10.83
N PHE A 29 0.67 13.08 9.97
CA PHE A 29 -0.25 12.86 8.85
C PHE A 29 -0.33 11.36 8.53
N TRP A 30 -1.41 10.98 7.86
CA TRP A 30 -1.60 9.64 7.33
C TRP A 30 -1.04 9.54 5.93
N PHE A 31 -0.64 8.34 5.53
CA PHE A 31 -0.28 8.04 4.14
C PHE A 31 -0.73 6.61 3.79
N ALA A 32 -0.98 6.38 2.50
CA ALA A 32 -1.23 5.05 1.97
C ALA A 32 0.11 4.41 1.58
N THR A 33 0.34 3.17 1.97
CA THR A 33 1.58 2.46 1.62
C THR A 33 1.66 2.20 0.12
N GLY A 34 2.79 2.52 -0.50
CA GLY A 34 2.99 2.29 -1.94
C GLY A 34 2.85 0.81 -2.33
N GLY A 35 3.22 -0.09 -1.42
CA GLY A 35 3.16 -1.54 -1.62
C GLY A 35 1.75 -2.12 -1.72
N ALA A 36 0.72 -1.46 -1.15
CA ALA A 36 -0.67 -1.85 -1.37
C ALA A 36 -1.24 -1.30 -2.68
N GLY A 37 -0.63 -0.24 -3.21
CA GLY A 37 -1.25 0.64 -4.19
C GLY A 37 -2.21 1.65 -3.54
N PHE A 38 -2.43 2.76 -4.24
CA PHE A 38 -3.40 3.77 -3.86
C PHE A 38 -3.93 4.49 -5.11
N CYS A 39 -5.08 5.15 -4.98
CA CYS A 39 -5.71 5.87 -6.09
C CYS A 39 -5.85 7.35 -5.79
N LEU A 40 -5.71 8.17 -6.84
CA LEU A 40 -5.95 9.61 -6.79
C LEU A 40 -6.93 9.98 -7.88
N SER A 41 -7.89 10.84 -7.55
CA SER A 41 -8.73 11.45 -8.59
C SER A 41 -7.92 12.45 -9.41
N ARG A 42 -8.30 12.61 -10.68
CA ARG A 42 -7.72 13.65 -11.55
C ARG A 42 -7.80 15.04 -10.91
N ALA A 43 -8.90 15.36 -10.24
CA ALA A 43 -9.08 16.65 -9.56
C ALA A 43 -8.04 16.87 -8.44
N LEU A 44 -7.72 15.84 -7.66
CA LEU A 44 -6.69 15.92 -6.63
C LEU A 44 -5.30 16.05 -7.25
N ALA A 45 -4.99 15.25 -8.27
CA ALA A 45 -3.72 15.34 -9.00
C ALA A 45 -3.48 16.75 -9.58
N LEU A 46 -4.51 17.38 -10.15
CA LEU A 46 -4.43 18.76 -10.65
C LEU A 46 -4.14 19.76 -9.53
N LYS A 47 -4.73 19.58 -8.35
CA LYS A 47 -4.44 20.42 -7.16
C LYS A 47 -3.02 20.22 -6.64
N MET A 48 -2.43 19.05 -6.86
CA MET A 48 -1.04 18.77 -6.49
C MET A 48 -0.03 19.42 -7.44
N MET A 49 -0.37 19.65 -8.72
CA MET A 49 0.59 20.12 -9.73
C MET A 49 1.39 21.37 -9.31
N PRO A 50 0.79 22.46 -8.78
CA PRO A 50 1.56 23.64 -8.39
C PRO A 50 2.59 23.36 -7.29
N ILE A 51 2.38 22.31 -6.48
CA ILE A 51 3.22 21.95 -5.34
C ILE A 51 4.24 20.88 -5.71
N ALA A 52 3.86 19.90 -6.54
CA ALA A 52 4.61 18.67 -6.76
C ALA A 52 5.25 18.54 -8.16
N SER A 53 4.79 19.28 -9.17
CA SER A 53 5.31 19.14 -10.54
C SER A 53 6.69 19.79 -10.74
N GLY A 54 7.35 19.47 -11.86
CA GLY A 54 8.62 20.10 -12.24
C GLY A 54 9.78 19.82 -11.25
N GLY A 55 9.87 18.58 -10.75
CA GLY A 55 10.92 18.17 -9.80
C GLY A 55 10.66 18.56 -8.34
N ARG A 56 9.63 19.37 -8.06
CA ARG A 56 9.32 19.79 -6.68
C ARG A 56 8.95 18.62 -5.77
N PHE A 57 8.30 17.58 -6.29
CA PHE A 57 8.02 16.36 -5.51
C PHE A 57 9.28 15.75 -4.90
N MET A 58 10.32 15.54 -5.70
CA MET A 58 11.60 15.01 -5.24
C MET A 58 12.23 15.94 -4.20
N GLY A 59 12.24 17.26 -4.45
CA GLY A 59 12.77 18.23 -3.50
C GLY A 59 12.01 18.28 -2.16
N ILE A 60 10.69 18.00 -2.17
CA ILE A 60 9.92 17.85 -0.92
C ILE A 60 10.36 16.57 -0.19
N GLY A 61 10.45 15.43 -0.89
CA GLY A 61 10.86 14.15 -0.32
C GLY A 61 12.26 14.21 0.29
N GLU A 62 13.23 14.81 -0.40
CA GLU A 62 14.59 15.05 0.09
C GLU A 62 14.61 15.93 1.35
N LYS A 63 13.78 16.98 1.36
CA LYS A 63 13.68 17.92 2.49
C LYS A 63 13.12 17.26 3.75
N ILE A 64 12.08 16.44 3.61
CA ILE A 64 11.46 15.75 4.75
C ILE A 64 12.14 14.42 5.08
N ARG A 65 13.02 13.93 4.18
CA ARG A 65 13.75 12.65 4.27
C ARG A 65 12.82 11.45 4.46
N LEU A 66 11.75 11.40 3.67
CA LEU A 66 10.78 10.30 3.70
C LEU A 66 10.62 9.69 2.31
N PRO A 67 10.20 8.40 2.23
CA PRO A 67 9.93 7.72 0.95
C PRO A 67 8.82 8.39 0.12
N ASP A 68 8.68 7.97 -1.13
CA ASP A 68 7.75 8.58 -2.09
C ASP A 68 6.27 8.49 -1.64
N ASP A 69 5.84 7.35 -1.11
CA ASP A 69 4.47 7.16 -0.63
C ASP A 69 4.15 8.05 0.59
N VAL A 70 5.11 8.19 1.50
CA VAL A 70 5.02 9.13 2.63
C VAL A 70 5.03 10.58 2.14
N THR A 71 5.83 10.90 1.11
CA THR A 71 5.87 12.24 0.50
C THR A 71 4.54 12.59 -0.16
N MET A 72 3.90 11.64 -0.83
CA MET A 72 2.53 11.78 -1.35
C MET A 72 1.54 12.07 -0.22
N GLY A 73 1.60 11.31 0.88
CA GLY A 73 0.80 11.56 2.08
C GLY A 73 1.04 12.97 2.65
N TYR A 74 2.29 13.39 2.78
CA TYR A 74 2.64 14.73 3.25
C TYR A 74 2.02 15.83 2.37
N ILE A 75 2.09 15.70 1.04
CA ILE A 75 1.50 16.70 0.15
C ILE A 75 -0.03 16.72 0.27
N ILE A 76 -0.68 15.55 0.30
CA ILE A 76 -2.14 15.46 0.27
C ILE A 76 -2.76 15.79 1.63
N GLU A 77 -2.32 15.11 2.69
CA GLU A 77 -2.87 15.25 4.04
C GLU A 77 -2.36 16.51 4.73
N HIS A 78 -1.05 16.74 4.69
CA HIS A 78 -0.47 17.85 5.42
C HIS A 78 -0.57 19.19 4.66
N LEU A 79 -0.21 19.27 3.38
CA LEU A 79 -0.23 20.54 2.64
C LEU A 79 -1.61 20.88 2.07
N LEU A 80 -2.28 19.92 1.41
CA LEU A 80 -3.58 20.13 0.76
C LEU A 80 -4.78 19.93 1.69
N LYS A 81 -4.57 19.42 2.92
CA LYS A 81 -5.62 19.15 3.92
C LYS A 81 -6.73 18.26 3.37
N LYS A 82 -6.34 17.21 2.63
CA LYS A 82 -7.27 16.21 2.11
C LYS A 82 -7.09 14.89 2.85
N PRO A 83 -8.12 14.44 3.59
CA PRO A 83 -8.02 13.21 4.36
C PRO A 83 -7.91 12.01 3.43
N LEU A 84 -7.11 11.04 3.84
CA LEU A 84 -7.02 9.73 3.24
C LEU A 84 -8.34 8.99 3.49
N THR A 85 -8.89 8.43 2.42
CA THR A 85 -10.01 7.48 2.51
C THR A 85 -9.44 6.08 2.63
N VAL A 86 -9.77 5.41 3.73
CA VAL A 86 -9.36 4.03 4.01
C VAL A 86 -10.28 3.08 3.23
N ILE A 87 -9.67 2.14 2.52
CA ILE A 87 -10.35 1.12 1.71
C ILE A 87 -9.66 -0.21 2.04
N ASP A 88 -10.38 -1.11 2.71
CA ASP A 88 -9.81 -2.34 3.28
C ASP A 88 -9.42 -3.38 2.22
N GLN A 89 -9.87 -3.18 0.97
CA GLN A 89 -9.62 -4.06 -0.17
C GLN A 89 -8.24 -3.85 -0.83
N PHE A 90 -7.42 -2.93 -0.30
CA PHE A 90 -6.05 -2.72 -0.76
C PHE A 90 -5.07 -3.44 0.17
N HIS A 91 -4.25 -4.33 -0.37
CA HIS A 91 -3.39 -5.21 0.41
C HIS A 91 -1.90 -5.04 0.13
N SER A 92 -1.11 -4.83 1.19
CA SER A 92 0.35 -4.71 1.12
C SER A 92 1.02 -5.96 1.67
N HIS A 93 2.20 -6.32 1.17
CA HIS A 93 3.01 -7.39 1.75
C HIS A 93 3.50 -7.14 3.20
N LEU A 94 3.18 -5.97 3.77
CA LEU A 94 3.42 -5.63 5.17
C LEU A 94 2.36 -6.24 6.11
N GLU A 95 1.22 -6.68 5.60
CA GLU A 95 0.23 -7.45 6.37
C GLU A 95 0.30 -8.95 6.01
N PRO A 96 -0.16 -9.87 6.87
CA PRO A 96 -0.09 -11.30 6.59
C PRO A 96 -1.14 -11.71 5.54
N MET A 97 -0.70 -11.93 4.30
CA MET A 97 -1.57 -12.27 3.16
C MET A 97 -2.39 -13.55 3.36
N LYS A 98 -1.91 -14.47 4.22
CA LYS A 98 -2.62 -15.71 4.57
C LYS A 98 -3.97 -15.48 5.26
N PHE A 99 -4.24 -14.28 5.78
CA PHE A 99 -5.49 -13.96 6.47
C PHE A 99 -6.58 -13.42 5.55
N ILE A 100 -6.25 -13.05 4.32
CA ILE A 100 -7.27 -12.70 3.31
C ILE A 100 -8.06 -13.97 2.99
N ARG A 101 -9.38 -13.92 3.18
CA ARG A 101 -10.20 -15.12 3.08
C ARG A 101 -10.53 -15.44 1.61
N PRO A 102 -10.42 -16.71 1.17
CA PRO A 102 -10.68 -17.08 -0.22
C PRO A 102 -12.08 -16.70 -0.74
N ASP A 103 -13.11 -16.75 0.13
CA ASP A 103 -14.48 -16.34 -0.20
C ASP A 103 -14.61 -14.86 -0.57
N THR A 104 -13.63 -14.03 -0.21
CA THR A 104 -13.62 -12.58 -0.46
C THR A 104 -12.68 -12.16 -1.59
N PHE A 105 -12.02 -13.10 -2.27
CA PHE A 105 -10.99 -12.73 -3.26
C PHE A 105 -11.53 -11.90 -4.44
N HIS A 106 -12.79 -12.13 -4.85
CA HIS A 106 -13.43 -11.35 -5.91
C HIS A 106 -13.71 -9.89 -5.50
N ASP A 107 -13.74 -9.61 -4.20
CA ASP A 107 -14.04 -8.29 -3.67
C ASP A 107 -12.78 -7.44 -3.45
N GLN A 108 -11.58 -8.06 -3.47
CA GLN A 108 -10.34 -7.35 -3.22
C GLN A 108 -9.87 -6.57 -4.45
N ILE A 109 -9.23 -5.42 -4.23
CA ILE A 109 -8.71 -4.54 -5.29
C ILE A 109 -7.27 -4.88 -5.60
N THR A 110 -6.43 -5.08 -4.58
CA THR A 110 -5.03 -5.43 -4.76
C THR A 110 -4.63 -6.61 -3.89
N PHE A 111 -3.61 -7.32 -4.31
CA PHE A 111 -2.93 -8.35 -3.53
C PHE A 111 -1.43 -8.10 -3.65
N SER A 112 -0.67 -8.59 -2.69
CA SER A 112 0.79 -8.50 -2.70
C SER A 112 1.40 -9.83 -2.28
N TYR A 113 2.72 -9.93 -2.43
CA TYR A 113 3.52 -10.99 -1.84
C TYR A 113 4.87 -10.43 -1.38
N SER A 114 5.52 -11.10 -0.45
CA SER A 114 6.93 -10.85 -0.13
C SER A 114 7.61 -12.13 0.35
N ARG A 115 8.94 -12.09 0.39
CA ARG A 115 9.75 -13.15 0.96
C ARG A 115 10.26 -12.69 2.32
N TYR A 116 9.88 -13.38 3.40
CA TYR A 116 10.39 -13.10 4.74
C TYR A 116 11.78 -13.70 4.95
N SER A 117 11.98 -14.93 4.47
CA SER A 117 13.25 -15.65 4.55
C SER A 117 13.41 -16.58 3.34
N LYS A 118 14.51 -17.35 3.27
CA LYS A 118 14.77 -18.26 2.15
C LYS A 118 13.60 -19.22 1.89
N ASP A 119 12.97 -19.71 2.96
CA ASP A 119 11.94 -20.75 2.92
C ASP A 119 10.54 -20.24 3.34
N GLU A 120 10.41 -18.96 3.67
CA GLU A 120 9.15 -18.38 4.13
C GLU A 120 8.68 -17.23 3.23
N MET A 121 7.48 -17.38 2.68
CA MET A 121 6.82 -16.42 1.80
C MET A 121 5.55 -15.87 2.47
N ASN A 122 5.36 -14.56 2.42
CA ASN A 122 4.09 -13.92 2.68
C ASN A 122 3.26 -13.93 1.41
N VAL A 123 2.31 -14.85 1.32
CA VAL A 123 1.45 -15.04 0.15
C VAL A 123 0.02 -15.35 0.57
N VAL A 124 -0.92 -15.10 -0.34
CA VAL A 124 -2.32 -15.46 -0.12
C VAL A 124 -2.49 -16.97 0.04
N ARG A 125 -3.37 -17.38 0.95
CA ARG A 125 -3.69 -18.80 1.13
C ARG A 125 -4.69 -19.23 0.07
N ILE A 126 -4.22 -19.96 -0.93
CA ILE A 126 -5.03 -20.41 -2.05
C ILE A 126 -4.51 -21.76 -2.58
N ASP A 127 -5.41 -22.64 -2.98
CA ASP A 127 -5.08 -23.89 -3.68
C ASP A 127 -4.79 -23.63 -5.17
N GLY A 128 -4.03 -24.49 -5.84
CA GLY A 128 -3.73 -24.32 -7.26
C GLY A 128 -2.39 -24.93 -7.66
N PHE A 129 -1.59 -24.17 -8.41
CA PHE A 129 -0.29 -24.63 -8.90
C PHE A 129 0.68 -24.99 -7.77
N ASP A 130 1.62 -25.88 -8.03
CA ASP A 130 2.75 -26.18 -7.13
C ASP A 130 3.56 -24.90 -6.83
N THR A 131 3.98 -24.71 -5.58
CA THR A 131 4.71 -23.50 -5.14
C THR A 131 6.07 -23.33 -5.80
N ARG A 132 6.63 -24.38 -6.41
CA ARG A 132 7.84 -24.29 -7.25
C ARG A 132 7.57 -23.56 -8.57
N ILE A 133 6.34 -23.68 -9.09
CA ILE A 133 5.89 -23.03 -10.32
C ILE A 133 5.31 -21.65 -10.01
N ASP A 134 4.51 -21.56 -8.94
CA ASP A 134 3.80 -20.34 -8.54
C ASP A 134 4.14 -19.96 -7.09
N PRO A 135 5.37 -19.48 -6.83
CA PRO A 135 5.83 -19.14 -5.49
C PRO A 135 5.16 -17.88 -4.92
N THR A 136 4.57 -17.03 -5.78
CA THR A 136 3.87 -15.80 -5.37
C THR A 136 2.37 -16.01 -5.18
N ARG A 137 1.86 -17.17 -5.63
CA ARG A 137 0.44 -17.53 -5.68
C ARG A 137 -0.40 -16.73 -6.68
N PHE A 138 0.21 -15.86 -7.48
CA PHE A 138 -0.53 -15.00 -8.41
C PHE A 138 -1.09 -15.77 -9.60
N LEU A 139 -0.44 -16.85 -10.04
CA LEU A 139 -0.99 -17.68 -11.11
C LEU A 139 -2.21 -18.47 -10.62
N SER A 140 -2.15 -18.99 -9.40
CA SER A 140 -3.28 -19.67 -8.75
C SER A 140 -4.42 -18.71 -8.46
N LEU A 141 -4.12 -17.50 -7.95
CA LEU A 141 -5.11 -16.45 -7.75
C LEU A 141 -5.78 -16.03 -9.07
N HIS A 142 -5.00 -15.88 -10.14
CA HIS A 142 -5.56 -15.61 -11.46
C HIS A 142 -6.55 -16.69 -11.88
N CYS A 143 -6.19 -17.97 -11.73
CA CYS A 143 -7.06 -19.07 -12.11
C CYS A 143 -8.29 -19.24 -11.21
N PHE A 144 -8.19 -18.86 -9.94
CA PHE A 144 -9.34 -18.77 -9.05
C PHE A 144 -10.33 -17.70 -9.53
N LEU A 145 -9.84 -16.50 -9.86
CA LEU A 145 -10.68 -15.39 -10.29
C LEU A 145 -11.20 -15.55 -11.73
N PHE A 146 -10.45 -16.22 -12.59
CA PHE A 146 -10.71 -16.36 -14.02
C PHE A 146 -10.52 -17.82 -14.48
N PRO A 147 -11.39 -18.76 -14.06
CA PRO A 147 -11.19 -20.19 -14.29
C PRO A 147 -11.34 -20.64 -15.75
N TYR A 148 -11.79 -19.76 -16.64
CA TYR A 148 -12.07 -20.07 -18.05
C TYR A 148 -10.81 -20.11 -18.93
N PHE A 149 -9.64 -19.72 -18.42
CA PHE A 149 -8.39 -19.78 -19.18
C PHE A 149 -7.85 -21.22 -19.29
N LYS A 150 -7.42 -21.62 -20.49
CA LYS A 150 -7.01 -23.01 -20.79
C LYS A 150 -5.82 -23.53 -19.98
N PHE A 151 -4.95 -22.63 -19.50
CA PHE A 151 -3.78 -23.02 -18.71
C PHE A 151 -4.08 -23.21 -17.23
N CYS A 152 -5.31 -22.89 -16.79
CA CYS A 152 -5.71 -23.09 -15.41
C CYS A 152 -5.96 -24.57 -15.12
N PRO A 153 -5.40 -25.11 -14.03
CA PRO A 153 -5.68 -26.47 -13.60
C PRO A 153 -7.17 -26.59 -13.29
N ARG A 154 -7.75 -27.71 -13.71
CA ARG A 154 -9.15 -28.07 -13.43
C ARG A 154 -9.25 -28.85 -12.14
#